data_AF-A0A8T5B8X4-F1
#
_entry.id   AF-A0A8T5B8X4-F1
#
_cell.length_a   1.000
_cell.length_b   1.000
_cell.length_c   1.000
_cell.angle_alpha   90.00
_cell.angle_beta   90.00
_cell.angle_gamma   90.00
#
_symmetry.space_group_name_H-M   'P 1'
#
loop_
_entity.id
_entity.type
_entity.pdbx_description
1 polymer ?
#
loop_
_entity_poly.entity_id
_entity_poly.type
_entity_poly.pdbx_seq_one_letter_code
_entity_poly.pdbx_strand_id
1 'polypeptide(L)' 'MEEKYAFKEALRRNRQAFLVVLLLPVFGMTLSIPLIIVRSPRNLAVSLSLISILLVQYLVLFLYIKRRIDSFLSS' A
#
# COMPACT_ATOMS: atom_id res chain seq x y z
N MET A 1 23.67 0.41 -18.92
CA MET A 1 22.94 1.68 -18.64
C MET A 1 21.54 1.68 -19.25
N GLU A 2 21.30 1.00 -20.36
CA GLU A 2 19.99 0.92 -21.04
C GLU A 2 18.87 0.30 -20.19
N GLU A 3 19.13 -0.77 -19.43
CA GLU A 3 18.10 -1.40 -18.58
C GLU A 3 17.53 -0.47 -17.52
N LYS A 4 18.38 0.36 -16.88
CA LYS A 4 17.91 1.36 -15.90
C LYS A 4 17.01 2.40 -16.55
N TYR A 5 17.29 2.77 -17.80
CA TYR A 5 16.51 3.73 -18.56
C TYR A 5 15.16 3.15 -18.98
N ALA A 6 15.16 1.92 -19.53
CA ALA A 6 13.95 1.18 -19.89
C ALA A 6 13.05 0.91 -18.68
N PHE A 7 13.62 0.55 -17.53
CA PHE A 7 12.86 0.34 -16.29
C PHE A 7 12.26 1.65 -15.77
N LYS A 8 13.00 2.76 -15.84
CA LYS A 8 12.55 4.09 -15.42
C LYS A 8 11.40 4.60 -16.32
N GLU A 9 11.47 4.38 -17.62
CA GLU A 9 10.38 4.70 -18.56
C GLU A 9 9.16 3.81 -18.37
N ALA A 10 9.34 2.50 -18.19
CA ALA A 10 8.25 1.57 -17.90
C ALA A 10 7.54 1.92 -16.58
N LEU A 11 8.30 2.29 -15.55
CA LEU A 11 7.77 2.73 -14.25
C LEU A 11 7.04 4.07 -14.36
N ARG A 12 7.54 5.01 -15.18
CA ARG A 12 6.89 6.31 -15.41
C ARG A 12 5.57 6.15 -16.17
N ARG A 13 5.53 5.25 -17.16
CA ARG A 13 4.33 4.95 -17.96
C ARG A 13 3.28 4.17 -17.18
N ASN A 14 3.70 3.29 -16.27
CA ASN A 14 2.82 2.46 -15.45
C ASN A 14 2.70 2.92 -13.99
N ARG A 15 3.13 4.15 -13.66
CA ARG A 15 3.10 4.71 -12.30
C ARG A 15 1.73 4.57 -11.67
N GLN A 16 0.68 4.80 -12.45
CA GLN A 16 -0.71 4.70 -12.00
C GLN A 16 -1.10 3.26 -11.67
N ALA A 17 -0.69 2.28 -12.49
CA ALA A 17 -0.90 0.85 -12.21
C ALA A 17 -0.15 0.42 -10.94
N PHE A 18 1.09 0.87 -10.76
CA PHE A 18 1.86 0.60 -9.54
C PHE A 18 1.20 1.16 -8.29
N LEU A 19 0.69 2.40 -8.36
CA LEU A 19 -0.05 3.01 -7.25
C LEU A 19 -1.36 2.29 -6.95
N VAL A 20 -2.08 1.80 -7.96
CA VAL A 20 -3.29 1.00 -7.79
C VAL A 20 -3.00 -0.35 -7.13
N VAL A 21 -1.93 -1.04 -7.54
CA VAL A 21 -1.49 -2.28 -6.89
C VAL A 21 -1.07 -2.01 -5.44
N LEU A 22 -0.43 -0.87 -5.16
CA LEU A 22 -0.13 -0.45 -3.78
C LEU A 22 -1.39 -0.04 -2.99
N LEU A 23 -2.52 0.25 -3.62
CA LEU A 23 -3.78 0.54 -2.92
C LEU A 23 -4.57 -0.74 -2.59
N LEU A 24 -4.30 -1.85 -3.28
CA LEU A 24 -4.98 -3.13 -3.09
C LEU A 24 -5.00 -3.61 -1.62
N PRO A 25 -3.87 -3.55 -0.87
CA PRO A 25 -3.85 -3.99 0.52
C PRO A 25 -4.68 -3.09 1.44
N VAL A 26 -4.72 -1.78 1.17
CA VAL A 26 -5.57 -0.82 1.91
C VAL A 26 -7.05 -1.17 1.71
N PHE A 27 -7.42 -1.54 0.50
CA PHE A 27 -8.77 -1.99 0.18
C PHE A 27 -9.15 -3.27 0.94
N GLY A 28 -8.25 -4.26 0.98
CA GLY A 28 -8.43 -5.50 1.75
C GLY A 28 -8.59 -5.26 3.25
N MET A 29 -7.80 -4.36 3.84
CA MET A 29 -7.93 -3.98 5.26
C MET A 29 -9.27 -3.28 5.52
N THR A 30 -9.72 -2.42 4.60
CA THR A 30 -11.01 -1.73 4.70
C THR A 30 -12.18 -2.70 4.67
N LEU A 31 -12.14 -3.71 3.78
CA LEU A 31 -13.15 -4.76 3.70
C LEU A 31 -13.14 -5.71 4.90
N SER A 32 -11.99 -5.83 5.58
CA SER A 32 -11.87 -6.69 6.77
C SER A 32 -12.66 -6.14 7.95
N ILE A 33 -12.78 -4.81 8.08
CA ILE A 33 -13.50 -4.13 9.18
C ILE A 33 -14.97 -4.60 9.29
N PRO A 34 -15.84 -4.46 8.27
CA PRO A 34 -17.22 -4.92 8.35
C PRO A 34 -17.33 -6.44 8.51
N LEU A 35 -16.37 -7.19 7.95
CA LEU A 35 -16.35 -8.66 8.05
C LEU A 35 -16.09 -9.13 9.49
N ILE A 36 -15.24 -8.41 10.23
CA ILE A 36 -14.98 -8.66 11.66
C ILE A 36 -16.20 -8.27 12.50
N ILE A 37 -16.85 -7.14 12.19
CA ILE A 37 -18.06 -6.68 12.89
C ILE A 37 -19.17 -7.73 12.80
N VAL A 38 -19.40 -8.31 11.62
CA VAL A 38 -20.45 -9.31 11.40
C VAL A 38 -20.10 -10.66 12.03
N ARG A 39 -18.83 -11.08 11.97
CA ARG A 39 -18.44 -12.46 12.31
C ARG A 39 -17.99 -12.66 13.75
N SER A 40 -17.41 -11.64 14.40
CA SER A 40 -16.92 -11.78 15.78
C SER A 40 -16.84 -10.43 16.52
N PRO A 41 -17.98 -9.89 17.00
CA PRO A 41 -18.00 -8.60 17.68
C PRO A 41 -17.25 -8.62 19.03
N ARG A 42 -17.09 -9.80 19.65
CA ARG A 42 -16.46 -9.95 20.96
C ARG A 42 -14.97 -9.57 20.96
N ASN A 43 -14.29 -9.72 19.82
CA ASN A 43 -12.86 -9.42 19.66
C ASN A 43 -12.62 -8.15 18.83
N LEU A 44 -13.65 -7.33 18.60
CA LEU A 44 -13.54 -6.14 17.76
C LEU A 44 -12.42 -5.20 18.20
N ALA A 45 -12.26 -4.97 19.50
CA ALA A 45 -11.23 -4.07 20.03
C ALA A 45 -9.81 -4.53 19.64
N VAL A 46 -9.53 -5.83 19.74
CA VAL A 46 -8.23 -6.41 19.38
C VAL A 46 -8.01 -6.34 17.87
N SER A 47 -9.03 -6.72 17.10
CA SER A 47 -8.94 -6.72 15.64
C SER A 47 -8.80 -5.32 15.05
N LEU A 48 -9.52 -4.32 15.57
CA LEU A 48 -9.39 -2.92 15.16
C LEU A 48 -8.02 -2.35 15.53
N SER A 49 -7.47 -2.74 16.69
CA SER A 49 -6.12 -2.35 17.10
C SER A 49 -5.07 -2.92 16.15
N LEU A 50 -5.18 -4.21 15.80
CA LEU A 50 -4.29 -4.85 14.82
C LEU A 50 -4.40 -4.23 13.43
N ILE A 51 -5.62 -3.97 12.95
CA ILE A 51 -5.86 -3.30 11.67
C ILE A 51 -5.24 -1.90 11.67
N SER A 52 -5.37 -1.15 12.77
CA SER A 52 -4.78 0.19 12.88
C SER A 52 -3.26 0.16 12.80
N ILE A 53 -2.61 -0.79 13.49
CA ILE A 53 -1.15 -0.97 13.41
C ILE A 53 -0.73 -1.33 11.99
N LEU A 54 -1.42 -2.27 11.35
CA LEU A 54 -1.14 -2.68 9.97
C LEU A 54 -1.33 -1.53 8.98
N LEU A 55 -2.36 -0.70 9.18
CA LEU A 55 -2.62 0.49 8.37
C LEU A 55 -1.47 1.48 8.48
N VAL A 56 -1.03 1.81 9.71
CA VAL A 56 0.10 2.72 9.94
C VAL A 56 1.38 2.17 9.31
N GLN A 57 1.69 0.89 9.55
CA GLN A 57 2.86 0.23 8.97
C GLN A 57 2.84 0.29 7.44
N TYR A 58 1.69 0.02 6.84
CA TYR A 58 1.52 0.05 5.39
C TYR A 58 1.64 1.47 4.83
N LEU A 59 1.12 2.47 5.54
CA LEU A 59 1.22 3.87 5.15
C LEU A 59 2.67 4.36 5.16
N VAL A 60 3.45 3.96 6.18
CA VAL A 60 4.90 4.23 6.24
C VAL A 60 5.62 3.57 5.06
N LEU A 61 5.32 2.30 4.77
CA LEU A 61 5.89 1.59 3.62
C LEU A 61 5.54 2.27 2.29
N PHE A 62 4.28 2.68 2.12
CA PHE A 62 3.81 3.39 0.93
C PHE A 62 4.56 4.72 0.74
N LEU A 63 4.68 5.52 1.81
CA LEU A 63 5.41 6.79 1.76
C LEU A 63 6.90 6.58 1.45
N TYR A 64 7.51 5.53 2.01
CA TYR A 64 8.88 5.15 1.73
C TYR A 64 9.05 4.78 0.25
N ILE A 65 8.22 3.87 -0.28
CA ILE A 65 8.25 3.46 -1.69
C ILE A 65 8.00 4.66 -2.61
N LYS A 66 7.02 5.50 -2.31
CA LYS A 66 6.72 6.71 -3.08
C LYS A 66 7.95 7.62 -3.14
N ARG A 67 8.57 7.93 -1.99
CA ARG A 67 9.80 8.75 -1.95
C ARG A 67 10.94 8.10 -2.73
N ARG A 68 11.07 6.77 -2.65
CA ARG A 68 12.10 6.01 -3.39
C ARG A 68 11.89 6.10 -4.90
N ILE A 69 10.65 5.97 -5.36
CA ILE A 69 10.28 6.08 -6.78
C ILE A 69 10.52 7.51 -7.27
N ASP A 70 10.10 8.53 -6.52
CA ASP A 70 10.32 9.93 -6.88
C ASP A 70 11.82 10.26 -6.97
N SER A 71 12.64 9.79 -6.01
CA SER A 71 14.11 9.93 -6.03
C SER A 71 14.76 9.21 -7.22
N PHE A 72 14.26 8.04 -7.60
CA PHE A 72 14.72 7.33 -8.80
C PHE A 72 14.33 8.03 -10.10
N LEU A 73 13.18 8.72 -10.12
CA LEU A 73 12.70 9.44 -11.29
C LEU A 73 13.44 10.77 -11.48
N SER A 74 13.84 11.44 -10.38
CA SER A 74 14.54 12.72 -10.41
C SER A 74 16.06 12.63 -10.64
N SER A 75 16.68 11.47 -10.42
CA SER A 75 18.11 11.21 -10.68
C SER A 75 18.36 10.62 -12.05
#